data_AF-A0A7S3X1N8-F1
#
_entry.id   AF-A0A7S3X1N8-F1
#
_cell.length_a   1.000
_cell.length_b   1.000
_cell.length_c   1.000
_cell.angle_alpha   90.00
_cell.angle_beta   90.00
_cell.angle_gamma   90.00
#
_symmetry.space_group_name_H-M   'P 1'
#
loop_
_entity.id
_entity.type
_entity.pdbx_description
1 polymer ?
#
loop_
_entity_poly.entity_id
_entity_poly.type
_entity_poly.pdbx_seq_one_letter_code
_entity_poly.pdbx_strand_id
1 'polypeptide(L)'
;EETRRREAELAQKREEQAATLNIRRVIQKLRMVIPDNLEELKQELQTELQKNLAACGMQQQRMQQEAEQAIEAVGQRVVQIQESIAKAGDLLKELDSLVEVAEAAGKTVKDA
;
A
#
# COMPACT_ATOMS: atom_id res chain seq x y z
N GLU A 1 1.74 46.48 9.95
CA GLU A 1 2.78 45.50 10.28
C GLU A 1 2.19 44.19 10.79
N GLU A 2 1.21 44.26 11.69
CA GLU A 2 0.48 43.11 12.24
C GLU A 2 -0.28 42.27 11.19
N THR A 3 -0.90 42.90 10.19
CA THR A 3 -1.57 42.21 9.08
C THR A 3 -0.63 41.37 8.23
N ARG A 4 0.53 41.93 7.82
CA ARG A 4 1.56 41.18 7.07
C ARG A 4 2.11 40.00 7.86
N ARG A 5 2.30 40.16 9.18
CA ARG A 5 2.78 39.09 10.05
C ARG A 5 1.77 37.94 10.12
N ARG A 6 0.48 38.28 10.24
CA ARG A 6 -0.63 37.30 10.28
C ARG A 6 -0.81 36.57 8.95
N GLU A 7 -0.63 37.26 7.82
CA GLU A 7 -0.67 36.65 6.48
C GLU A 7 0.50 35.68 6.27
N ALA A 8 1.71 36.04 6.69
CA ALA A 8 2.88 35.18 6.61
C ALA A 8 2.71 33.90 7.44
N GLU A 9 2.21 34.00 8.67
CA GLU A 9 1.92 32.83 9.52
C GLU A 9 0.85 31.92 8.92
N LEU A 10 -0.20 32.49 8.31
CA LEU A 10 -1.23 31.71 7.63
C LEU A 10 -0.68 31.01 6.37
N ALA A 11 0.18 31.69 5.61
CA ALA A 11 0.83 31.10 4.44
C ALA A 11 1.74 29.92 4.87
N GLN A 12 2.56 30.10 5.90
CA GLN A 12 3.40 29.04 6.44
C GLN A 12 2.58 27.84 6.93
N LYS A 13 1.49 28.07 7.68
CA LYS A 13 0.61 26.99 8.12
C LYS A 13 -0.04 26.23 6.95
N ARG A 14 -0.38 26.93 5.86
CA ARG A 14 -0.93 26.28 4.66
C ARG A 14 0.11 25.41 3.96
N GLU A 15 1.35 25.88 3.89
CA GLU A 15 2.46 25.12 3.31
C GLU A 15 2.74 23.86 4.15
N GLU A 16 2.82 24.00 5.48
CA GLU A 16 2.99 22.87 6.40
C GLU A 16 1.88 21.81 6.26
N GLN A 17 0.63 22.26 6.14
CA GLN A 17 -0.51 21.37 5.93
C GLN A 17 -0.45 20.67 4.57
N ALA A 18 -0.13 21.40 3.50
CA ALA A 18 -0.02 20.84 2.17
C ALA A 18 1.10 19.78 2.10
N ALA A 19 2.27 20.09 2.64
CA ALA A 19 3.41 19.19 2.73
C ALA A 19 3.06 17.90 3.49
N THR A 20 2.41 18.03 4.66
CA THR A 20 1.94 16.90 5.47
C THR A 20 0.93 16.03 4.72
N LEU A 21 0.00 16.65 3.99
CA LEU A 21 -1.03 15.92 3.23
C LEU A 21 -0.44 15.16 2.04
N ASN A 22 0.58 15.70 1.37
CA ASN A 22 1.25 15.02 0.26
C ASN A 22 1.89 13.71 0.72
N ILE A 23 2.64 13.73 1.82
CA ILE A 23 3.24 12.52 2.41
C ILE A 23 2.15 11.52 2.82
N ARG A 24 1.10 11.98 3.52
CA ARG A 24 0.00 11.09 3.95
C ARG A 24 -0.74 10.42 2.81
N ARG A 25 -0.90 11.09 1.66
CA ARG A 25 -1.53 10.50 0.48
C ARG A 25 -0.77 9.28 -0.02
N VAL A 26 0.56 9.37 -0.09
CA VAL A 26 1.39 8.23 -0.52
C VAL A 26 1.39 7.11 0.53
N ILE A 27 1.43 7.46 1.82
CA ILE A 27 1.26 6.48 2.92
C ILE A 27 -0.07 5.73 2.79
N GLN A 28 -1.16 6.42 2.45
CA GLN A 28 -2.45 5.77 2.23
C GLN A 28 -2.44 4.86 0.99
N LYS A 29 -1.78 5.24 -0.10
CA LYS A 29 -1.60 4.37 -1.27
C LYS A 29 -0.86 3.08 -0.90
N LEU A 30 0.21 3.18 -0.13
CA LEU A 30 0.99 2.04 0.36
C LEU A 30 0.12 1.03 1.13
N ARG A 31 -0.90 1.48 1.86
CA ARG A 31 -1.82 0.55 2.55
C ARG A 31 -2.64 -0.34 1.61
N MET A 32 -2.77 0.02 0.33
CA MET A 32 -3.48 -0.75 -0.69
C MET A 32 -2.55 -1.43 -1.70
N VAL A 33 -1.27 -1.55 -1.35
CA VAL A 33 -0.23 -2.16 -2.19
C VAL A 33 -0.51 -3.62 -2.52
N ILE A 34 -0.09 -4.01 -3.71
CA ILE A 34 0.03 -5.39 -4.19
C ILE A 34 1.51 -5.68 -4.45
N PRO A 35 1.94 -6.95 -4.50
CA PRO A 35 3.36 -7.28 -4.68
C PRO A 35 4.02 -6.56 -5.87
N ASP A 36 3.30 -6.41 -6.98
CA ASP A 36 3.81 -5.87 -8.24
C ASP A 36 4.14 -4.36 -8.19
N ASN A 37 3.45 -3.58 -7.34
CA ASN A 37 3.62 -2.13 -7.27
C ASN A 37 4.30 -1.63 -5.99
N LEU A 38 4.82 -2.56 -5.18
CA LEU A 38 5.47 -2.24 -3.90
C LEU A 38 6.65 -1.29 -4.05
N GLU A 39 7.55 -1.61 -4.97
CA GLU A 39 8.82 -0.88 -5.10
C GLU A 39 8.59 0.54 -5.63
N GLU A 40 7.67 0.69 -6.59
CA GLU A 40 7.24 1.98 -7.11
C GLU A 40 6.67 2.88 -6.00
N LEU A 41 5.76 2.34 -5.17
CA LEU A 41 5.14 3.11 -4.08
C LEU A 41 6.13 3.46 -2.96
N LYS A 42 7.14 2.62 -2.69
CA LYS A 42 8.24 2.97 -1.77
C LYS A 42 9.07 4.13 -2.30
N GLN A 43 9.42 4.10 -3.58
CA GLN A 43 10.15 5.19 -4.22
C GLN A 43 9.34 6.49 -4.27
N GLU A 44 8.03 6.41 -4.54
CA GLU A 44 7.13 7.56 -4.47
C GLU A 44 7.12 8.17 -3.06
N LEU A 45 7.02 7.33 -2.01
CA LEU A 45 7.04 7.80 -0.63
C LEU A 45 8.37 8.46 -0.27
N GLN A 46 9.50 7.85 -0.65
CA GLN A 46 10.82 8.41 -0.40
C GLN A 46 11.00 9.75 -1.12
N THR A 47 10.50 9.86 -2.35
CA THR A 47 10.52 11.10 -3.14
C THR A 47 9.69 12.19 -2.46
N GLU A 48 8.47 11.89 -2.01
CA GLU A 48 7.61 12.87 -1.34
C GLU A 48 8.13 13.27 0.04
N LEU A 49 8.78 12.36 0.77
CA LEU A 49 9.52 12.71 2.00
C LEU A 49 10.66 13.68 1.69
N GLN A 50 11.50 13.41 0.69
CA GLN A 50 12.60 14.31 0.35
C GLN A 50 12.13 15.71 -0.03
N LYS A 51 10.99 15.82 -0.74
CA LYS A 51 10.43 17.11 -1.17
C LYS A 51 9.74 17.88 -0.04
N ASN A 52 8.93 17.22 0.77
CA ASN A 52 7.96 17.91 1.64
C ASN A 52 8.33 17.88 3.13
N LEU A 53 9.21 16.97 3.56
CA LEU A 53 9.41 16.68 4.98
C LEU A 53 9.94 17.88 5.77
N ALA A 54 10.85 18.67 5.19
CA ALA A 54 11.36 19.89 5.82
C ALA A 54 10.27 20.98 5.95
N ALA A 55 9.31 21.00 5.02
CA ALA A 55 8.20 21.94 5.03
C ALA A 55 7.08 21.53 6.01
N CYS A 56 7.12 20.33 6.62
CA CYS A 56 6.10 19.88 7.57
C CYS A 56 6.16 20.56 8.95
N GLY A 57 7.18 21.37 9.24
CA GLY A 57 7.34 22.04 10.53
C GLY A 57 7.34 21.05 11.70
N MET A 58 6.47 21.28 12.70
CA MET A 58 6.36 20.41 13.88
C MET A 58 5.91 18.96 13.57
N GLN A 59 5.33 18.70 12.40
CA GLN A 59 4.86 17.36 12.03
C GLN A 59 5.96 16.49 11.41
N GLN A 60 7.16 17.03 11.18
CA GLN A 60 8.24 16.34 10.49
C GLN A 60 8.55 14.96 11.08
N GLN A 61 8.83 14.89 12.38
CA GLN A 61 9.16 13.62 13.05
C GLN A 61 8.01 12.62 12.97
N ARG A 62 6.77 13.09 13.10
CA ARG A 62 5.59 12.23 12.97
C ARG A 62 5.44 11.68 11.55
N MET A 63 5.72 12.48 10.52
CA MET A 63 5.67 12.03 9.13
C MET A 63 6.74 10.99 8.81
N GLN A 64 7.94 11.10 9.38
CA GLN A 64 8.96 10.04 9.30
C GLN A 64 8.48 8.75 9.94
N GLN A 65 7.95 8.81 11.17
CA GLN A 65 7.44 7.64 11.87
C GLN A 65 6.27 6.97 11.13
N GLU A 66 5.30 7.76 10.65
CA GLU A 66 4.17 7.22 9.88
C GLU A 66 4.64 6.54 8.58
N ALA A 67 5.68 7.09 7.92
CA ALA A 67 6.27 6.51 6.73
C ALA A 67 6.99 5.19 7.01
N GLU A 68 7.81 5.13 8.06
CA GLU A 68 8.52 3.91 8.48
C GLU A 68 7.54 2.79 8.84
N GLN A 69 6.53 3.11 9.66
CA GLN A 69 5.47 2.16 10.02
C GLN A 69 4.70 1.66 8.80
N ALA A 70 4.44 2.53 7.82
CA ALA A 70 3.76 2.14 6.60
C ALA A 70 4.60 1.15 5.78
N ILE A 71 5.92 1.39 5.65
CA ILE A 71 6.83 0.50 4.93
C ILE A 71 6.90 -0.89 5.60
N GLU A 72 7.00 -0.92 6.94
CA GLU A 72 7.04 -2.18 7.70
C GLU A 72 5.73 -2.97 7.56
N ALA A 73 4.59 -2.32 7.79
CA ALA A 73 3.27 -2.96 7.70
C ALA A 73 3.00 -3.51 6.29
N VAL A 74 3.45 -2.79 5.27
CA VAL A 74 3.35 -3.22 3.88
C VAL A 74 4.20 -4.45 3.59
N GLY A 75 5.42 -4.52 4.13
CA GLY A 75 6.28 -5.70 3.98
C GLY A 75 5.57 -6.97 4.47
N GLN A 76 4.96 -6.90 5.65
CA GLN A 76 4.18 -8.01 6.21
C GLN A 76 2.96 -8.36 5.34
N ARG A 77 2.24 -7.35 4.85
CA ARG A 77 1.05 -7.56 4.01
C ARG A 77 1.39 -8.22 2.68
N VAL A 78 2.49 -7.85 2.04
CA VAL A 78 2.93 -8.45 0.77
C VAL A 78 3.27 -9.92 0.93
N VAL A 79 3.95 -10.30 2.03
CA VAL A 79 4.22 -11.70 2.37
C VAL A 79 2.91 -12.48 2.52
N GLN A 80 1.94 -11.95 3.28
CA GLN A 80 0.63 -12.60 3.47
C GLN A 80 -0.14 -12.76 2.16
N ILE A 81 -0.08 -11.77 1.26
CA ILE A 81 -0.71 -11.84 -0.07
C ILE A 81 -0.05 -12.95 -0.90
N GLN A 82 1.29 -13.01 -0.94
CA GLN A 82 2.02 -14.04 -1.68
C GLN A 82 1.70 -15.44 -1.17
N GLU A 83 1.69 -15.64 0.15
CA GLU A 83 1.29 -16.91 0.75
C GLU A 83 -0.16 -17.30 0.40
N SER A 84 -1.07 -16.33 0.39
CA SER A 84 -2.47 -16.55 0.03
C SER A 84 -2.62 -16.92 -1.44
N ILE A 85 -1.87 -16.28 -2.34
CA ILE A 85 -1.84 -16.60 -3.77
C ILE A 85 -1.30 -18.03 -4.00
N ALA A 86 -0.22 -18.40 -3.32
CA ALA A 86 0.34 -19.75 -3.42
C ALA A 86 -0.67 -20.82 -3.00
N LYS A 87 -1.31 -20.65 -1.83
CA LYS A 87 -2.34 -21.55 -1.32
C LYS A 87 -3.55 -21.65 -2.26
N ALA A 88 -4.00 -20.53 -2.81
CA ALA A 88 -5.09 -20.51 -3.78
C ALA A 88 -4.71 -21.27 -5.07
N GLY A 89 -3.47 -21.13 -5.54
CA GLY A 89 -2.96 -21.86 -6.69
C GLY A 89 -2.93 -23.38 -6.48
N ASP A 90 -2.57 -23.84 -5.28
CA ASP A 90 -2.58 -25.28 -4.96
C ASP A 90 -4.01 -25.83 -4.87
N LEU A 91 -4.93 -25.10 -4.25
CA LEU A 91 -6.35 -25.47 -4.19
C LEU A 91 -7.01 -25.54 -5.58
N LEU A 92 -6.64 -24.64 -6.50
CA LEU A 92 -7.14 -24.68 -7.87
C LEU A 92 -6.69 -25.95 -8.60
N LYS A 93 -5.43 -26.35 -8.45
CA LYS A 93 -4.92 -27.61 -9.05
C LYS A 93 -5.62 -28.83 -8.47
N GLU A 94 -5.86 -28.85 -7.17
CA GLU A 94 -6.59 -29.93 -6.52
C GLU A 94 -8.03 -30.01 -7.06
N LEU A 95 -8.71 -28.87 -7.17
CA LEU A 95 -10.05 -28.80 -7.74
C LEU A 95 -10.09 -29.29 -9.18
N ASP A 96 -9.14 -28.88 -10.03
CA ASP A 96 -9.04 -29.35 -11.41
C ASP A 96 -8.92 -30.87 -11.48
N SER A 97 -8.06 -31.47 -10.64
CA SER A 97 -7.93 -32.93 -10.59
C SER A 97 -9.20 -33.65 -10.14
N LEU A 98 -9.95 -33.07 -9.19
CA LEU A 98 -11.22 -33.63 -8.72
C LEU A 98 -12.30 -33.55 -9.81
N VAL A 99 -12.32 -32.47 -10.60
CA VAL A 99 -13.22 -32.32 -11.74
C VAL A 99 -12.91 -33.36 -12.81
N GLU A 100 -11.64 -33.58 -13.15
CA GLU A 100 -11.24 -34.63 -14.11
C GLU A 100 -11.70 -36.03 -13.67
N VAL A 101 -11.52 -36.37 -12.39
CA VAL A 101 -11.97 -37.65 -11.82
C VAL A 101 -13.50 -37.76 -11.86
N ALA A 102 -14.21 -36.70 -11.50
CA ALA A 102 -15.68 -36.68 -11.52
C ALA A 102 -16.24 -36.81 -12.93
N GLU A 103 -15.63 -36.16 -13.93
CA GLU A 103 -15.99 -36.27 -15.33
C GLU A 103 -15.75 -37.69 -15.88
N ALA A 104 -14.62 -38.31 -15.52
CA ALA A 104 -14.32 -39.69 -15.89
C ALA A 104 -15.34 -40.67 -15.31
N ALA A 105 -15.67 -40.53 -14.02
CA ALA A 105 -16.70 -41.33 -13.35
C ALA A 105 -18.11 -41.09 -13.92
N GLY A 106 -18.44 -39.87 -14.33
CA GLY A 106 -19.71 -39.55 -14.97
C GLY A 106 -19.88 -40.20 -16.35
N LYS A 107 -18.79 -40.38 -17.10
CA LYS A 107 -18.80 -41.09 -18.39
C LYS A 107 -19.05 -42.59 -18.20
N THR A 108 -18.37 -43.23 -17.26
CA THR A 108 -18.55 -44.67 -17.00
C THR A 108 -19.96 -45.02 -16.55
N VAL A 109 -20.65 -44.14 -15.82
CA VAL A 109 -22.06 -44.34 -15.41
C VAL A 109 -23.04 -44.16 -16.58
N LYS A 110 -22.72 -43.30 -17.57
CA LYS A 110 -23.56 -43.14 -18.77
C LYS A 110 -23.43 -44.29 -19.76
N ASP A 111 -22.27 -44.94 -19.77
CA ASP A 111 -21.94 -46.03 -20.69
C ASP A 111 -22.33 -47.43 -20.14
N ALA A 112 -22.84 -47.52 -18.90
CA ALA A 112 -23.30 -48.74 -18.23
C ALA A 112 -24.83 -48.85 -18.22
#